data_AF-A0A955CAF5-F1
#
_entry.id   AF-A0A955CAF5-F1
#
_cell.length_a   1.000
_cell.length_b   1.000
_cell.length_c   1.000
_cell.angle_alpha   90.00
_cell.angle_beta   90.00
_cell.angle_gamma   90.00
#
_symmetry.space_group_name_H-M   'P 1'
#
loop_
_entity.id
_entity.type
_entity.pdbx_description
1 polymer ?
#
loop_
_entity_poly.entity_id
_entity_poly.type
_entity_poly.pdbx_seq_one_letter_code
_entity_poly.pdbx_strand_id
1 'polypeptide(L)'
;HAYVVEGDVYFDVSKDEDYGKLTNRRPDDQESGTRDGLIKAAKRNPGDFALWKAAKPNEPETAKYQAPWGVGRPGWHIECSAMAMKYLGQTFDIHGGGMDLKFPHHENEIAQAESATGKVFAKYWMHHGLTRFNTKKISKSDAEMAKVMESLQITNLLNRHDPEVLRFLILQSHYRSPIEFSDDVLKAAKTGLGTFRRLLERVERVTNADPYKPELQIERMRDAELDPRGRDLLDELMHLRVRFLEEMDDDFNTAGAIAVLFEIANAMNKYIDTAKLETHSEEMPRNMLRAAGGTLVSLGNVLGLFERRPAAKLSGDDSKLPQLVDLLVEVRKLSREAKQYAIGDHIRDELTKLGVTLEDGKDGTRWRI
;
A
#
# COMPACT_ATOMS: atom_id res chain seq x y z
N HIS A 1 -32.77 -23.89 6.38
CA HIS A 1 -31.88 -23.13 7.29
C HIS A 1 -32.40 -21.74 7.67
N ALA A 2 -33.67 -21.36 7.42
CA ALA A 2 -34.17 -20.02 7.74
C ALA A 2 -35.60 -20.03 8.31
N TYR A 3 -36.00 -18.98 9.02
CA TYR A 3 -37.34 -18.80 9.58
C TYR A 3 -37.78 -17.33 9.59
N VAL A 4 -39.09 -17.09 9.56
CA VAL A 4 -39.70 -15.76 9.54
C VAL A 4 -40.13 -15.35 10.95
N VAL A 5 -39.90 -14.09 11.31
CA VAL A 5 -40.36 -13.46 12.55
C VAL A 5 -40.81 -12.04 12.22
N GLU A 6 -42.11 -11.76 12.32
CA GLU A 6 -42.64 -10.39 12.15
C GLU A 6 -42.16 -9.68 10.87
N GLY A 7 -42.00 -10.44 9.78
CA GLY A 7 -41.50 -9.95 8.48
C GLY A 7 -39.97 -9.94 8.32
N ASP A 8 -39.20 -10.05 9.41
CA ASP A 8 -37.78 -10.38 9.34
C ASP A 8 -37.60 -11.86 8.94
N VAL A 9 -36.51 -12.17 8.21
CA VAL A 9 -36.09 -13.55 7.96
C VAL A 9 -34.72 -13.76 8.56
N TYR A 10 -34.59 -14.74 9.45
CA TYR A 10 -33.34 -15.10 10.12
C TYR A 10 -32.80 -16.43 9.59
N PHE A 11 -31.47 -16.52 9.49
CA PHE A 11 -30.77 -17.78 9.35
C PHE A 11 -30.72 -18.48 10.70
N ASP A 12 -31.04 -19.77 10.72
CA ASP A 12 -31.05 -20.63 11.90
C ASP A 12 -29.69 -21.32 12.01
N VAL A 13 -28.77 -20.73 12.79
CA VAL A 13 -27.39 -21.24 12.89
C VAL A 13 -27.34 -22.64 13.50
N SER A 14 -28.35 -23.02 14.28
CA SER A 14 -28.43 -24.37 14.87
C SER A 14 -28.62 -25.49 13.83
N LYS A 15 -28.98 -25.14 12.59
CA LYS A 15 -29.15 -26.09 11.49
C LYS A 15 -27.91 -26.21 10.59
N ASP A 16 -26.86 -25.47 10.89
CA ASP A 16 -25.61 -25.47 10.15
C ASP A 16 -24.53 -26.17 11.00
N GLU A 17 -24.30 -27.46 10.73
CA GLU A 17 -23.50 -28.33 11.60
C GLU A 17 -22.03 -27.92 11.69
N ASP A 18 -21.51 -27.21 10.68
CA ASP A 18 -20.13 -26.72 10.60
C ASP A 18 -20.03 -25.19 10.72
N TYR A 19 -21.06 -24.53 11.23
CA TYR A 19 -21.03 -23.10 11.52
C TYR A 19 -19.88 -22.73 12.46
N GLY A 20 -19.04 -21.78 12.04
CA GLY A 20 -17.81 -21.43 12.77
C GLY A 20 -16.54 -22.04 12.19
N LYS A 21 -16.61 -22.83 11.11
CA LYS A 21 -15.45 -23.49 10.50
C LYS A 21 -14.36 -22.54 10.02
N LEU A 22 -14.68 -21.33 9.59
CA LEU A 22 -13.64 -20.38 9.15
C LEU A 22 -12.85 -19.81 10.34
N THR A 23 -13.54 -19.61 11.46
CA THR A 23 -12.98 -19.00 12.66
C THR A 23 -12.52 -20.02 13.71
N ASN A 24 -12.81 -21.31 13.49
CA ASN A 24 -12.64 -22.40 14.44
C ASN A 24 -13.33 -22.09 15.79
N ARG A 25 -14.50 -21.44 15.73
CA ARG A 25 -15.32 -21.10 16.90
C ARG A 25 -16.42 -22.13 17.05
N ARG A 26 -16.70 -22.58 18.27
CA ARG A 26 -17.86 -23.44 18.52
C ARG A 26 -19.11 -22.58 18.68
N PRO A 27 -20.30 -23.09 18.31
CA PRO A 27 -21.57 -22.41 18.55
C PRO A 27 -21.74 -21.99 20.03
N ASP A 28 -21.28 -22.81 20.98
CA ASP A 28 -21.38 -22.55 22.41
C ASP A 28 -20.51 -21.37 22.89
N ASP A 29 -19.43 -21.04 22.17
CA ASP A 29 -18.54 -19.92 22.53
C ASP A 29 -19.17 -18.55 22.18
N GLN A 30 -20.27 -18.54 21.41
CA GLN A 30 -20.93 -17.33 20.90
C GLN A 30 -21.77 -16.59 21.95
N GLU A 31 -22.17 -17.27 23.04
CA GLU A 31 -22.95 -16.65 24.12
C GLU A 31 -22.17 -15.58 24.88
N SER A 32 -20.83 -15.65 24.89
CA SER A 32 -19.97 -14.77 25.70
C SER A 32 -19.75 -13.35 25.14
N GLY A 33 -20.08 -13.12 23.86
CA GLY A 33 -19.77 -11.87 23.14
C GLY A 33 -20.98 -11.06 22.69
N THR A 34 -22.19 -11.63 22.76
CA THR A 34 -23.42 -10.88 22.50
C THR A 34 -23.63 -9.89 23.63
N ARG A 35 -23.53 -8.59 23.33
CA ARG A 35 -24.07 -7.54 24.22
C ARG A 35 -25.45 -7.99 24.68
N ASP A 36 -25.62 -8.18 25.99
CA ASP A 36 -26.83 -8.72 26.66
C ASP A 36 -28.16 -8.03 26.25
N GLY A 37 -28.11 -6.93 25.50
CA GLY A 37 -29.28 -6.20 24.97
C GLY A 37 -29.73 -6.56 23.54
N LEU A 38 -29.15 -7.55 22.85
CA LEU A 38 -29.49 -7.87 21.44
C LEU A 38 -30.32 -9.14 21.22
N ILE A 39 -30.71 -9.86 22.27
CA ILE A 39 -31.80 -10.84 22.16
C ILE A 39 -33.08 -10.04 21.98
N LYS A 40 -33.37 -9.63 20.73
CA LYS A 40 -34.78 -9.46 20.33
C LYS A 40 -35.44 -10.78 20.74
N ALA A 41 -36.48 -10.72 21.58
CA ALA A 41 -37.15 -11.85 22.24
C ALA A 41 -37.72 -12.94 21.30
N ALA A 42 -37.41 -12.87 20.00
CA ALA A 42 -37.97 -13.71 18.95
C ALA A 42 -36.91 -14.47 18.12
N LYS A 43 -35.60 -14.31 18.37
CA LYS A 43 -34.60 -15.20 17.78
C LYS A 43 -34.59 -16.56 18.50
N ARG A 44 -34.44 -17.65 17.74
CA ARG A 44 -34.32 -19.01 18.28
C ARG A 44 -32.95 -19.27 18.91
N ASN A 45 -31.90 -18.71 18.31
CA ASN A 45 -30.53 -18.77 18.82
C ASN A 45 -29.90 -17.36 18.81
N PRO A 46 -29.09 -16.97 19.83
CA PRO A 46 -28.38 -15.70 19.86
C PRO A 46 -27.51 -15.43 18.62
N GLY A 47 -26.93 -16.47 18.03
CA GLY A 47 -26.10 -16.43 16.83
C GLY A 47 -26.88 -16.22 15.53
N ASP A 48 -28.21 -16.35 15.54
CA ASP A 48 -29.03 -16.18 14.34
C ASP A 48 -28.88 -14.77 13.76
N PHE A 49 -28.69 -14.67 12.45
CA PHE A 49 -28.48 -13.41 11.75
C PHE A 49 -29.54 -13.19 10.66
N ALA A 50 -29.84 -11.93 10.37
CA ALA A 50 -30.89 -11.59 9.40
C ALA A 50 -30.42 -11.84 7.97
N LEU A 51 -31.23 -12.58 7.21
CA LEU A 51 -31.19 -12.67 5.75
C LEU A 51 -32.00 -11.52 5.13
N TRP A 52 -33.14 -11.19 5.73
CA TRP A 52 -34.02 -10.11 5.33
C TRP A 52 -34.49 -9.35 6.56
N LYS A 53 -34.57 -8.03 6.47
CA LYS A 53 -35.10 -7.16 7.53
C LYS A 53 -36.35 -6.47 7.04
N ALA A 54 -37.44 -6.59 7.79
CA ALA A 54 -38.65 -5.84 7.54
C ALA A 54 -38.35 -4.33 7.58
N ALA A 55 -38.96 -3.59 6.65
CA ALA A 55 -38.73 -2.16 6.51
C ALA A 55 -39.24 -1.42 7.74
N LYS A 56 -38.44 -0.48 8.26
CA LYS A 56 -38.92 0.43 9.31
C LYS A 56 -39.65 1.63 8.69
N PRO A 57 -40.62 2.24 9.41
CA PRO A 57 -41.36 3.38 8.89
C PRO A 57 -40.48 4.56 8.44
N ASN A 58 -39.34 4.77 9.11
CA ASN A 58 -38.41 5.87 8.86
C ASN A 58 -37.28 5.54 7.87
N GLU A 59 -37.24 4.33 7.30
CA GLU A 59 -36.27 4.00 6.26
C GLU A 59 -36.66 4.67 4.93
N PRO A 60 -35.69 5.13 4.11
CA PRO A 60 -35.97 5.73 2.82
C PRO A 60 -36.58 4.72 1.85
N GLU A 61 -37.47 5.16 0.95
CA GLU A 61 -38.11 4.28 -0.06
C GLU A 61 -37.08 3.59 -0.97
N THR A 62 -35.93 4.22 -1.22
CA THR A 62 -34.83 3.62 -2.00
C THR A 62 -34.18 2.41 -1.33
N ALA A 63 -34.43 2.21 -0.03
CA ALA A 63 -33.98 1.04 0.72
C ALA A 63 -35.10 0.01 0.93
N LYS A 64 -36.28 0.17 0.33
CA LYS A 64 -37.44 -0.71 0.51
C LYS A 64 -37.74 -1.52 -0.75
N TYR A 65 -37.83 -2.82 -0.60
CA TYR A 65 -38.07 -3.77 -1.67
C TYR A 65 -39.20 -4.73 -1.27
N GLN A 66 -40.01 -5.13 -2.25
CA GLN A 66 -41.04 -6.16 -2.06
C GLN A 66 -40.40 -7.55 -2.01
N ALA A 67 -40.82 -8.38 -1.07
CA ALA A 67 -40.41 -9.78 -0.95
C ALA A 67 -41.58 -10.64 -0.43
N PRO A 68 -41.50 -11.99 -0.53
CA PRO A 68 -42.55 -12.88 -0.04
C PRO A 68 -42.91 -12.73 1.45
N TRP A 69 -42.05 -12.10 2.24
CA TRP A 69 -42.21 -11.87 3.68
C TRP A 69 -42.58 -10.42 4.02
N GLY A 70 -42.95 -9.63 3.02
CA GLY A 70 -43.29 -8.21 3.15
C GLY A 70 -42.19 -7.27 2.69
N VAL A 71 -42.47 -5.97 2.81
CA VAL A 71 -41.55 -4.91 2.42
C VAL A 71 -40.37 -4.85 3.37
N GLY A 72 -39.16 -4.79 2.81
CA GLY A 72 -37.94 -4.82 3.60
C GLY A 72 -36.69 -4.63 2.77
N ARG A 73 -35.58 -5.14 3.28
CA ARG A 73 -34.26 -5.06 2.65
C ARG A 73 -33.37 -6.24 3.02
N PRO A 74 -32.32 -6.50 2.22
CA PRO A 74 -31.33 -7.50 2.55
C PRO A 74 -30.67 -7.26 3.92
N GLY A 75 -30.33 -8.37 4.58
CA GLY A 75 -29.37 -8.35 5.68
C GLY A 75 -27.95 -8.18 5.16
N TRP A 76 -27.06 -7.64 6.00
CA TRP A 76 -25.68 -7.29 5.60
C TRP A 76 -24.92 -8.45 4.94
N HIS A 77 -25.10 -9.68 5.42
CA HIS A 77 -24.34 -10.84 4.93
C HIS A 77 -24.87 -11.41 3.60
N ILE A 78 -26.19 -11.40 3.38
CA ILE A 78 -26.81 -12.10 2.25
C ILE A 78 -26.48 -11.46 0.90
N GLU A 79 -26.14 -10.17 0.90
CA GLU A 79 -25.78 -9.44 -0.31
C GLU A 79 -24.53 -10.05 -0.95
N CYS A 80 -23.48 -10.27 -0.16
CA CYS A 80 -22.19 -10.80 -0.63
C CYS A 80 -22.34 -12.24 -1.14
N SER A 81 -22.97 -13.14 -0.39
CA SER A 81 -23.16 -14.53 -0.81
C SER A 81 -24.03 -14.65 -2.06
N ALA A 82 -25.13 -13.91 -2.15
CA ALA A 82 -26.01 -13.92 -3.32
C ALA A 82 -25.32 -13.36 -4.57
N MET A 83 -24.60 -12.23 -4.46
CA MET A 83 -23.91 -11.62 -5.59
C MET A 83 -22.71 -12.45 -6.04
N ALA A 84 -21.89 -12.93 -5.11
CA ALA A 84 -20.74 -13.77 -5.43
C ALA A 84 -21.19 -15.04 -6.18
N MET A 85 -22.22 -15.74 -5.69
CA MET A 85 -22.73 -16.92 -6.38
C MET A 85 -23.28 -16.62 -7.78
N LYS A 86 -23.91 -15.45 -7.97
CA LYS A 86 -24.44 -15.03 -9.28
C LYS A 86 -23.32 -14.79 -10.30
N TYR A 87 -22.22 -14.16 -9.90
CA TYR A 87 -21.18 -13.71 -10.83
C TYR A 87 -19.99 -14.68 -10.94
N LEU A 88 -19.67 -15.40 -9.87
CA LEU A 88 -18.49 -16.28 -9.78
C LEU A 88 -18.87 -17.77 -9.75
N GLY A 89 -20.17 -18.08 -9.62
CA GLY A 89 -20.66 -19.44 -9.46
C GLY A 89 -20.75 -19.87 -8.00
N GLN A 90 -21.34 -21.05 -7.77
CA GLN A 90 -21.58 -21.59 -6.42
C GLN A 90 -20.29 -21.96 -5.67
N THR A 91 -19.18 -22.11 -6.39
CA THR A 91 -17.84 -22.33 -5.86
C THR A 91 -16.85 -21.52 -6.68
N PHE A 92 -15.99 -20.73 -6.03
CA PHE A 92 -14.93 -19.97 -6.67
C PHE A 92 -13.61 -20.05 -5.89
N ASP A 93 -12.54 -19.45 -6.42
CA ASP A 93 -11.19 -19.71 -5.94
C ASP A 93 -10.84 -18.92 -4.68
N ILE A 94 -10.89 -17.57 -4.71
CA ILE A 94 -10.37 -16.71 -3.62
C ILE A 94 -11.45 -15.73 -3.15
N HIS A 95 -11.69 -15.68 -1.84
CA HIS A 95 -12.50 -14.65 -1.17
C HIS A 95 -11.64 -13.83 -0.19
N GLY A 96 -11.61 -12.51 -0.36
CA GLY A 96 -10.77 -11.60 0.41
C GLY A 96 -11.54 -10.63 1.32
N GLY A 97 -10.92 -10.14 2.37
CA GLY A 97 -11.48 -9.05 3.20
C GLY A 97 -10.56 -8.62 4.35
N GLY A 98 -11.01 -7.64 5.14
CA GLY A 98 -10.32 -7.26 6.37
C GLY A 98 -10.43 -8.36 7.44
N MET A 99 -9.46 -8.44 8.35
CA MET A 99 -9.49 -9.41 9.46
C MET A 99 -10.74 -9.30 10.33
N ASP A 100 -11.35 -8.12 10.41
CA ASP A 100 -12.62 -7.85 11.09
C ASP A 100 -13.84 -8.47 10.37
N LEU A 101 -13.77 -8.70 9.07
CA LEU A 101 -14.82 -9.38 8.32
C LEU A 101 -14.81 -10.90 8.53
N LYS A 102 -13.71 -11.48 9.02
CA LYS A 102 -13.62 -12.92 9.28
C LYS A 102 -14.76 -13.41 10.17
N PHE A 103 -15.14 -12.65 11.19
CA PHE A 103 -16.33 -12.91 12.00
C PHE A 103 -17.07 -11.61 12.36
N PRO A 104 -18.41 -11.55 12.22
CA PRO A 104 -19.28 -12.64 11.76
C PRO A 104 -19.46 -12.68 10.24
N HIS A 105 -18.91 -11.72 9.47
CA HIS A 105 -19.36 -11.49 8.09
C HIS A 105 -19.08 -12.67 7.15
N HIS A 106 -17.83 -13.06 6.96
CA HIS A 106 -17.45 -14.16 6.06
C HIS A 106 -17.93 -15.53 6.57
N GLU A 107 -17.96 -15.73 7.89
CA GLU A 107 -18.57 -16.94 8.48
C GLU A 107 -20.05 -17.07 8.09
N ASN A 108 -20.79 -15.97 8.12
CA ASN A 108 -22.20 -15.94 7.72
C ASN A 108 -22.39 -16.12 6.21
N GLU A 109 -21.47 -15.63 5.38
CA GLU A 109 -21.51 -15.87 3.93
C GLU A 109 -21.32 -17.34 3.58
N ILE A 110 -20.36 -18.00 4.23
CA ILE A 110 -20.15 -19.45 4.13
C ILE A 110 -21.43 -20.18 4.54
N ALA A 111 -21.95 -19.90 5.74
CA ALA A 111 -23.16 -20.52 6.24
C ALA A 111 -24.34 -20.39 5.26
N GLN A 112 -24.54 -19.18 4.71
CA GLN A 112 -25.58 -18.93 3.71
C GLN A 112 -25.38 -19.70 2.41
N ALA A 113 -24.21 -19.60 1.80
CA ALA A 113 -23.94 -20.15 0.47
C ALA A 113 -23.87 -21.68 0.51
N GLU A 114 -23.19 -22.24 1.50
CA GLU A 114 -22.99 -23.69 1.60
C GLU A 114 -24.26 -24.40 2.06
N SER A 115 -25.01 -23.84 3.03
CA SER A 115 -26.33 -24.39 3.39
C SER A 115 -27.35 -24.31 2.24
N ALA A 116 -27.23 -23.32 1.35
CA ALA A 116 -28.13 -23.19 0.20
C ALA A 116 -27.79 -24.11 -0.98
N THR A 117 -26.52 -24.51 -1.11
CA THR A 117 -26.04 -25.20 -2.32
C THR A 117 -25.43 -26.58 -2.08
N GLY A 118 -25.03 -26.89 -0.83
CA GLY A 118 -24.27 -28.09 -0.47
C GLY A 118 -22.85 -28.13 -1.04
N LYS A 119 -22.31 -26.98 -1.49
CA LYS A 119 -20.98 -26.87 -2.11
C LYS A 119 -20.10 -25.92 -1.32
N VAL A 120 -18.79 -26.14 -1.39
CA VAL A 120 -17.78 -25.21 -0.86
C VAL A 120 -17.95 -23.85 -1.54
N PHE A 121 -18.06 -22.77 -0.77
CA PHE A 121 -18.29 -21.43 -1.31
C PHE A 121 -17.03 -20.84 -1.95
N ALA A 122 -15.92 -20.80 -1.20
CA ALA A 122 -14.60 -20.34 -1.66
C ALA A 122 -13.49 -21.29 -1.21
N LYS A 123 -12.51 -21.58 -2.08
CA LYS A 123 -11.39 -22.49 -1.78
C LYS A 123 -10.34 -21.86 -0.86
N TYR A 124 -10.05 -20.58 -1.06
CA TYR A 124 -9.06 -19.82 -0.31
C TYR A 124 -9.69 -18.57 0.30
N TRP A 125 -9.45 -18.35 1.59
CA TRP A 125 -9.88 -17.17 2.33
C TRP A 125 -8.67 -16.33 2.70
N MET A 126 -8.66 -15.07 2.27
CA MET A 126 -7.54 -14.15 2.48
C MET A 126 -7.98 -12.96 3.33
N HIS A 127 -7.36 -12.80 4.50
CA HIS A 127 -7.67 -11.71 5.42
C HIS A 127 -6.46 -10.81 5.62
N HIS A 128 -6.60 -9.52 5.32
CA HIS A 128 -5.54 -8.55 5.56
C HIS A 128 -5.55 -8.01 7.00
N GLY A 129 -4.36 -7.67 7.51
CA GLY A 129 -4.18 -7.11 8.83
C GLY A 129 -4.88 -5.76 9.00
N LEU A 130 -5.20 -5.42 10.25
CA LEU A 130 -5.81 -4.13 10.59
C LEU A 130 -4.75 -3.04 10.74
N THR A 131 -5.05 -1.83 10.27
CA THR A 131 -4.20 -0.65 10.50
C THR A 131 -4.20 -0.28 11.98
N ARG A 132 -3.00 -0.04 12.52
CA ARG A 132 -2.79 0.46 13.88
C ARG A 132 -2.23 1.87 13.82
N PHE A 133 -2.63 2.69 14.80
CA PHE A 133 -2.14 4.05 14.95
C PHE A 133 -1.72 4.26 16.41
N ASN A 134 -0.43 4.52 16.63
CA ASN A 134 0.14 4.88 17.95
C ASN A 134 -0.28 3.92 19.09
N THR A 135 -0.39 2.62 18.83
CA THR A 135 -0.63 1.55 19.82
C THR A 135 -1.86 1.68 20.75
N LYS A 136 -2.76 2.65 20.58
CA LYS A 136 -3.97 2.82 21.41
C LYS A 136 -5.23 2.29 20.71
N LYS A 137 -6.08 1.58 21.45
CA LYS A 137 -7.40 1.11 20.99
C LYS A 137 -8.29 2.33 20.71
N ILE A 138 -8.72 2.49 19.45
CA ILE A 138 -9.51 3.64 19.00
C ILE A 138 -10.97 3.47 19.48
N SER A 139 -11.49 4.49 20.17
CA SER A 139 -12.89 4.60 20.63
C SER A 139 -13.55 5.82 19.98
N LYS A 140 -14.77 5.66 19.45
CA LYS A 140 -15.51 6.69 18.69
C LYS A 140 -15.99 7.89 19.53
N SER A 141 -15.86 7.86 20.86
CA SER A 141 -16.41 8.89 21.75
C SER A 141 -15.41 9.95 22.23
N ASP A 142 -14.17 9.91 21.77
CA ASP A 142 -13.10 10.83 22.15
C ASP A 142 -12.87 11.87 21.04
N ALA A 143 -12.95 13.17 21.39
CA ALA A 143 -12.85 14.27 20.44
C ALA A 143 -11.44 14.43 19.83
N GLU A 144 -10.38 14.07 20.56
CA GLU A 144 -9.03 14.02 19.99
C GLU A 144 -8.91 12.84 19.01
N MET A 145 -9.50 11.70 19.35
CA MET A 145 -9.53 10.53 18.46
C MET A 145 -10.36 10.79 17.20
N ALA A 146 -11.44 11.57 17.29
CA ALA A 146 -12.23 11.95 16.12
C ALA A 146 -11.41 12.77 15.11
N LYS A 147 -10.61 13.74 15.59
CA LYS A 147 -9.70 14.52 14.75
C LYS A 147 -8.58 13.67 14.15
N VAL A 148 -8.04 12.74 14.92
CA VAL A 148 -7.04 11.78 14.41
C VAL A 148 -7.65 10.93 13.30
N MET A 149 -8.82 10.33 13.53
CA MET A 149 -9.54 9.54 12.52
C MET A 149 -9.89 10.35 11.27
N GLU A 150 -10.29 11.61 11.41
CA GLU A 150 -10.52 12.52 10.30
C GLU A 150 -9.23 12.76 9.50
N SER A 151 -8.12 13.06 10.17
CA SER A 151 -6.82 13.27 9.51
C SER A 151 -6.25 12.04 8.80
N LEU A 152 -6.69 10.85 9.23
CA LEU A 152 -6.35 9.54 8.65
C LEU A 152 -7.29 9.09 7.54
N GLN A 153 -8.33 9.86 7.21
CA GLN A 153 -9.13 9.60 6.03
C GLN A 153 -8.25 9.67 4.78
N ILE A 154 -8.44 8.71 3.86
CA ILE A 154 -7.60 8.60 2.67
C ILE A 154 -7.59 9.90 1.85
N THR A 155 -8.71 10.61 1.75
CA THR A 155 -8.79 11.91 1.07
C THR A 155 -7.85 12.95 1.69
N ASN A 156 -7.80 13.02 3.03
CA ASN A 156 -6.92 13.95 3.74
C ASN A 156 -5.45 13.54 3.65
N LEU A 157 -5.16 12.24 3.60
CA LEU A 157 -3.81 11.74 3.36
C LEU A 157 -3.33 12.06 1.93
N LEU A 158 -4.17 11.83 0.93
CA LEU A 158 -3.86 12.11 -0.48
C LEU A 158 -3.70 13.61 -0.78
N ASN A 159 -4.36 14.48 -0.01
CA ASN A 159 -4.16 15.93 -0.11
C ASN A 159 -2.78 16.38 0.42
N ARG A 160 -2.16 15.60 1.31
CA ARG A 160 -0.90 15.96 2.00
C ARG A 160 0.31 15.18 1.50
N HIS A 161 0.08 13.99 0.95
CA HIS A 161 1.13 13.03 0.63
C HIS A 161 0.94 12.48 -0.78
N ASP A 162 2.07 12.24 -1.43
CA ASP A 162 2.12 11.57 -2.72
C ASP A 162 1.44 10.18 -2.62
N PRO A 163 0.45 9.86 -3.48
CA PRO A 163 -0.25 8.58 -3.43
C PRO A 163 0.70 7.37 -3.53
N GLU A 164 1.78 7.48 -4.29
CA GLU A 164 2.76 6.39 -4.43
C GLU A 164 3.56 6.18 -3.14
N VAL A 165 3.80 7.23 -2.35
CA VAL A 165 4.44 7.10 -1.02
C VAL A 165 3.53 6.34 -0.06
N LEU A 166 2.22 6.62 -0.07
CA LEU A 166 1.25 5.89 0.76
C LEU A 166 1.14 4.42 0.34
N ARG A 167 1.13 4.15 -0.96
CA ARG A 167 1.17 2.78 -1.48
C ARG A 167 2.45 2.07 -1.08
N PHE A 168 3.61 2.70 -1.28
CA PHE A 168 4.91 2.14 -0.91
C PHE A 168 4.96 1.79 0.57
N LEU A 169 4.45 2.66 1.46
CA LEU A 169 4.33 2.39 2.89
C LEU A 169 3.53 1.12 3.18
N ILE A 170 2.37 0.94 2.55
CA ILE A 170 1.50 -0.23 2.77
C ILE A 170 2.23 -1.52 2.37
N LEU A 171 2.97 -1.49 1.26
CA LEU A 171 3.67 -2.65 0.70
C LEU A 171 4.92 -3.05 1.48
N GLN A 172 5.43 -2.18 2.37
CA GLN A 172 6.59 -2.48 3.22
C GLN A 172 6.26 -3.48 4.34
N SER A 173 5.00 -3.90 4.49
CA SER A 173 4.57 -4.93 5.43
C SER A 173 3.79 -6.02 4.70
N HIS A 174 3.94 -7.27 5.13
CA HIS A 174 3.14 -8.37 4.63
C HIS A 174 1.64 -8.09 4.83
N TYR A 175 0.78 -8.42 3.85
CA TYR A 175 -0.63 -8.03 3.88
C TYR A 175 -1.40 -8.56 5.10
N ARG A 176 -0.96 -9.69 5.67
CA ARG A 176 -1.52 -10.31 6.90
C ARG A 176 -1.07 -9.64 8.20
N SER A 177 -0.02 -8.82 8.15
CA SER A 177 0.50 -8.11 9.32
C SER A 177 -0.26 -6.80 9.55
N PRO A 178 -0.38 -6.34 10.81
CA PRO A 178 -0.88 -4.99 11.08
C PRO A 178 0.01 -3.95 10.43
N ILE A 179 -0.59 -2.95 9.78
CA ILE A 179 0.13 -1.80 9.23
C ILE A 179 0.23 -0.75 10.33
N GLU A 180 1.44 -0.41 10.75
CA GLU A 180 1.67 0.72 11.65
C GLU A 180 1.77 2.00 10.83
N PHE A 181 0.92 2.97 11.14
CA PHE A 181 0.96 4.27 10.48
C PHE A 181 1.39 5.35 11.48
N SER A 182 2.50 6.02 11.17
CA SER A 182 3.02 7.18 11.90
C SER A 182 3.77 8.11 10.96
N ASP A 183 4.04 9.35 11.39
CA ASP A 183 4.81 10.31 10.60
C ASP A 183 6.25 9.83 10.33
N ASP A 184 6.85 9.10 11.27
CA ASP A 184 8.18 8.52 11.12
C ASP A 184 8.20 7.41 10.08
N VAL A 185 7.20 6.51 10.10
CA VAL A 185 7.04 5.46 9.08
C VAL A 185 6.82 6.09 7.71
N LEU A 186 6.01 7.15 7.63
CA LEU A 186 5.76 7.87 6.38
C LEU A 186 7.01 8.58 5.84
N LYS A 187 7.82 9.17 6.72
CA LYS A 187 9.11 9.76 6.35
C LYS A 187 10.09 8.71 5.85
N ALA A 188 10.14 7.54 6.49
CA ALA A 188 10.96 6.42 6.05
C ALA A 188 10.52 5.91 4.66
N ALA A 189 9.21 5.72 4.45
CA ALA A 189 8.66 5.33 3.15
C ALA A 189 9.01 6.34 2.05
N LYS A 190 8.88 7.64 2.33
CA LYS A 190 9.26 8.72 1.39
C LYS A 190 10.76 8.66 1.03
N THR A 191 11.63 8.43 2.02
CA THR A 191 13.07 8.30 1.81
C THR A 191 13.40 7.08 0.96
N GLY A 192 12.77 5.93 1.26
CA GLY A 192 12.92 4.69 0.51
C GLY A 192 12.51 4.85 -0.95
N LEU A 193 11.29 5.32 -1.21
CA LEU A 193 10.82 5.57 -2.58
C LEU A 193 11.67 6.60 -3.32
N GLY A 194 12.13 7.63 -2.61
CA GLY A 194 13.04 8.65 -3.17
C GLY A 194 14.37 8.07 -3.68
N THR A 195 14.84 6.95 -3.11
CA THR A 195 16.05 6.27 -3.59
C THR A 195 15.87 5.69 -4.99
N PHE A 196 14.72 5.06 -5.25
CA PHE A 196 14.38 4.57 -6.59
C PHE A 196 14.21 5.72 -7.58
N ARG A 197 13.49 6.78 -7.20
CA ARG A 197 13.28 7.96 -8.07
C ARG A 197 14.59 8.60 -8.50
N ARG A 198 15.53 8.83 -7.56
CA ARG A 198 16.87 9.35 -7.86
C ARG A 198 17.67 8.44 -8.78
N LEU A 199 17.57 7.13 -8.60
CA LEU A 199 18.22 6.17 -9.50
C LEU A 199 17.61 6.25 -10.91
N LEU A 200 16.28 6.30 -11.04
CA LEU A 200 15.62 6.41 -12.34
C LEU A 200 15.98 7.72 -13.05
N GLU A 201 16.04 8.84 -12.32
CA GLU A 201 16.58 10.12 -12.84
C GLU A 201 18.04 9.99 -13.30
N ARG A 202 18.87 9.26 -12.55
CA ARG A 202 20.26 8.97 -12.91
C ARG A 202 20.34 8.12 -14.19
N VAL A 203 19.49 7.10 -14.32
CA VAL A 203 19.39 6.26 -15.52
C VAL A 203 18.99 7.12 -16.71
N GLU A 204 17.97 7.97 -16.57
CA GLU A 204 17.53 8.88 -17.64
C GLU A 204 18.67 9.80 -18.08
N ARG A 205 19.38 10.43 -17.13
CA ARG A 205 20.50 11.33 -17.43
C ARG A 205 21.66 10.62 -18.13
N VAL A 206 22.03 9.41 -17.68
CA VAL A 206 23.16 8.65 -18.26
C VAL A 206 22.82 8.10 -19.63
N THR A 207 21.58 7.63 -19.81
CA THR A 207 21.18 6.90 -21.01
C THR A 207 20.43 7.76 -22.03
N ASN A 208 19.99 8.95 -21.65
CA ASN A 208 19.11 9.82 -22.44
C ASN A 208 17.82 9.09 -22.93
N ALA A 209 17.29 8.19 -22.11
CA ALA A 209 16.08 7.41 -22.37
C ALA A 209 15.15 7.46 -21.16
N ASP A 210 13.83 7.46 -21.40
CA ASP A 210 12.83 7.49 -20.33
C ASP A 210 12.70 6.11 -19.67
N PRO A 211 13.13 5.92 -18.41
CA PRO A 211 13.07 4.61 -17.76
C PRO A 211 11.63 4.18 -17.45
N TYR A 212 10.68 5.11 -17.38
CA TYR A 212 9.25 4.82 -17.18
C TYR A 212 8.56 4.31 -18.45
N LYS A 213 9.25 4.34 -19.59
CA LYS A 213 8.79 3.79 -20.88
C LYS A 213 9.89 2.91 -21.48
N PRO A 214 10.19 1.76 -20.86
CA PRO A 214 11.33 0.97 -21.27
C PRO A 214 11.11 0.34 -22.65
N GLU A 215 12.02 0.63 -23.57
CA GLU A 215 12.07 0.03 -24.92
C GLU A 215 12.93 -1.25 -24.97
N LEU A 216 13.73 -1.46 -23.91
CA LEU A 216 14.69 -2.54 -23.79
C LEU A 216 14.52 -3.25 -22.44
N GLN A 217 14.71 -4.57 -22.46
CA GLN A 217 14.58 -5.46 -21.30
C GLN A 217 15.80 -6.38 -21.24
N ILE A 218 16.14 -6.87 -20.04
CA ILE A 218 17.36 -7.65 -19.81
C ILE A 218 17.40 -8.95 -20.63
N GLU A 219 16.25 -9.52 -20.99
CA GLU A 219 16.17 -10.72 -21.83
C GLU A 219 16.78 -10.48 -23.23
N ARG A 220 16.70 -9.25 -23.76
CA ARG A 220 17.32 -8.87 -25.04
C ARG A 220 18.83 -8.68 -24.94
N MET A 221 19.38 -8.63 -23.73
CA MET A 221 20.81 -8.45 -23.48
C MET A 221 21.56 -9.79 -23.34
N ARG A 222 20.84 -10.92 -23.28
CA ARG A 222 21.42 -12.26 -23.07
C ARG A 222 22.51 -12.62 -24.06
N ASP A 223 22.26 -12.31 -25.34
CA ASP A 223 23.14 -12.63 -26.47
C ASP A 223 23.94 -11.40 -26.94
N ALA A 224 23.83 -10.26 -26.23
CA ALA A 224 24.58 -9.06 -26.57
C ALA A 224 26.06 -9.19 -26.19
N GLU A 225 26.94 -8.58 -26.99
CA GLU A 225 28.36 -8.47 -26.64
C GLU A 225 28.53 -7.42 -25.52
N LEU A 226 28.57 -7.92 -24.29
CA LEU A 226 28.78 -7.12 -23.08
C LEU A 226 30.24 -7.21 -22.64
N ASP A 227 30.76 -6.11 -22.10
CA ASP A 227 31.98 -6.18 -21.31
C ASP A 227 31.75 -6.99 -20.02
N PRO A 228 32.82 -7.42 -19.30
CA PRO A 228 32.65 -8.22 -18.09
C PRO A 228 31.73 -7.58 -17.04
N ARG A 229 31.78 -6.25 -16.89
CA ARG A 229 30.95 -5.49 -15.94
C ARG A 229 29.46 -5.57 -16.30
N GLY A 230 29.15 -5.41 -17.58
CA GLY A 230 27.78 -5.50 -18.10
C GLY A 230 27.25 -6.93 -18.01
N ARG A 231 28.11 -7.92 -18.24
CA ARG A 231 27.77 -9.33 -18.05
C ARG A 231 27.46 -9.66 -16.60
N ASP A 232 28.30 -9.20 -15.67
CA ASP A 232 28.08 -9.38 -14.24
C ASP A 232 26.74 -8.76 -13.79
N LEU A 233 26.43 -7.54 -14.24
CA LEU A 233 25.14 -6.90 -13.94
C LEU A 233 23.97 -7.69 -14.52
N LEU A 234 24.08 -8.18 -15.77
CA LEU A 234 23.02 -8.96 -16.39
C LEU A 234 22.72 -10.24 -15.60
N ASP A 235 23.75 -11.01 -15.27
CA ASP A 235 23.61 -12.26 -14.52
C ASP A 235 23.03 -12.00 -13.12
N GLU A 236 23.45 -10.93 -12.43
CA GLU A 236 22.89 -10.50 -11.15
C GLU A 236 21.40 -10.11 -11.26
N LEU A 237 21.02 -9.33 -12.27
CA LEU A 237 19.62 -8.92 -12.49
C LEU A 237 18.71 -10.10 -12.85
N MET A 238 19.21 -11.08 -13.61
CA MET A 238 18.46 -12.30 -13.91
C MET A 238 18.15 -13.09 -12.62
N HIS A 239 19.13 -13.20 -11.72
CA HIS A 239 18.94 -13.85 -10.43
C HIS A 239 17.98 -13.06 -9.52
N LEU A 240 18.15 -11.74 -9.42
CA LEU A 240 17.27 -10.88 -8.61
C LEU A 240 15.83 -10.88 -9.14
N ARG A 241 15.62 -10.96 -10.46
CA ARG A 241 14.29 -11.12 -11.03
C ARG A 241 13.61 -12.40 -10.57
N VAL A 242 14.33 -13.52 -10.51
CA VAL A 242 13.79 -14.80 -10.00
C VAL A 242 13.45 -14.66 -8.53
N ARG A 243 14.36 -14.10 -7.70
CA ARG A 243 14.09 -13.86 -6.28
C ARG A 243 12.89 -12.97 -6.03
N PHE A 244 12.69 -11.92 -6.83
CA PHE A 244 11.48 -11.09 -6.72
C PHE A 244 10.20 -11.92 -6.90
N LEU A 245 10.18 -12.83 -7.87
CA LEU A 245 9.03 -13.70 -8.11
C LEU A 245 8.85 -14.71 -6.96
N GLU A 246 9.94 -15.26 -6.43
CA GLU A 246 9.89 -16.15 -5.26
C GLU A 246 9.29 -15.46 -4.03
N GLU A 247 9.63 -14.20 -3.77
CA GLU A 247 9.01 -13.41 -2.70
C GLU A 247 7.53 -13.16 -2.97
N MET A 248 7.13 -12.92 -4.23
CA MET A 248 5.71 -12.74 -4.56
C MET A 248 4.90 -14.04 -4.50
N ASP A 249 5.52 -15.18 -4.83
CA ASP A 249 4.91 -16.51 -4.74
C ASP A 249 4.79 -17.00 -3.29
N ASP A 250 5.62 -16.49 -2.38
CA ASP A 250 5.50 -16.70 -0.93
C ASP A 250 4.43 -15.78 -0.32
N ASP A 251 3.15 -16.16 -0.51
CA ASP A 251 1.98 -15.49 0.09
C ASP A 251 1.93 -13.97 -0.16
N PHE A 252 2.37 -13.52 -1.34
CA PHE A 252 2.44 -12.10 -1.70
C PHE A 252 3.33 -11.29 -0.74
N ASN A 253 4.54 -11.78 -0.43
CA ASN A 253 5.50 -11.09 0.43
C ASN A 253 6.11 -9.85 -0.27
N THR A 254 5.32 -8.77 -0.31
CA THR A 254 5.71 -7.50 -0.93
C THR A 254 6.87 -6.81 -0.21
N ALA A 255 7.06 -7.07 1.10
CA ALA A 255 8.17 -6.51 1.85
C ALA A 255 9.52 -7.09 1.38
N GLY A 256 9.57 -8.41 1.19
CA GLY A 256 10.72 -9.10 0.59
C GLY A 256 10.94 -8.70 -0.87
N ALA A 257 9.86 -8.61 -1.66
CA ALA A 257 9.94 -8.14 -3.04
C ALA A 257 10.52 -6.71 -3.14
N ILE A 258 10.14 -5.79 -2.25
CA ILE A 258 10.73 -4.44 -2.16
C ILE A 258 12.22 -4.49 -1.78
N ALA A 259 12.63 -5.39 -0.88
CA ALA A 259 14.03 -5.56 -0.54
C ALA A 259 14.85 -5.96 -1.78
N VAL A 260 14.31 -6.86 -2.62
CA VAL A 260 14.92 -7.22 -3.91
C VAL A 260 15.01 -6.02 -4.86
N LEU A 261 14.01 -5.13 -4.91
CA LEU A 261 14.11 -3.90 -5.70
C LEU A 261 15.28 -3.01 -5.24
N PHE A 262 15.52 -2.89 -3.92
CA PHE A 262 16.69 -2.16 -3.40
C PHE A 262 18.01 -2.83 -3.78
N GLU A 263 18.08 -4.15 -3.79
CA GLU A 263 19.27 -4.88 -4.28
C GLU A 263 19.54 -4.58 -5.76
N ILE A 264 18.49 -4.59 -6.61
CA ILE A 264 18.58 -4.17 -8.02
C ILE A 264 19.11 -2.74 -8.12
N ALA A 265 18.56 -1.82 -7.32
CA ALA A 265 18.98 -0.42 -7.32
C ALA A 265 20.46 -0.24 -6.92
N ASN A 266 20.95 -1.06 -5.98
CA ASN A 266 22.35 -1.06 -5.57
C ASN A 266 23.27 -1.59 -6.69
N ALA A 267 22.90 -2.70 -7.33
CA ALA A 267 23.64 -3.27 -8.45
C ALA A 267 23.76 -2.27 -9.62
N MET A 268 22.66 -1.59 -9.95
CA MET A 268 22.64 -0.54 -10.98
C MET A 268 23.55 0.64 -10.64
N ASN A 269 23.49 1.16 -9.40
CA ASN A 269 24.38 2.25 -8.98
C ASN A 269 25.86 1.86 -9.07
N LYS A 270 26.21 0.67 -8.56
CA LYS A 270 27.57 0.12 -8.66
C LYS A 270 28.02 0.00 -10.11
N TYR A 271 27.14 -0.45 -11.01
CA TYR A 271 27.46 -0.55 -12.44
C TYR A 271 27.73 0.83 -13.06
N ILE A 272 26.88 1.83 -12.78
CA ILE A 272 27.07 3.20 -13.28
C ILE A 272 28.45 3.73 -12.86
N ASP A 273 28.84 3.52 -11.61
CA ASP A 273 30.10 4.00 -11.04
C ASP A 273 31.31 3.27 -11.63
N THR A 274 31.28 1.94 -11.64
CA THR A 274 32.40 1.09 -12.10
C THR A 274 32.61 1.12 -13.61
N ALA A 275 31.53 1.28 -14.38
CA ALA A 275 31.59 1.50 -15.81
C ALA A 275 31.79 2.99 -16.19
N LYS A 276 31.83 3.90 -15.20
CA LYS A 276 32.05 5.34 -15.36
C LYS A 276 31.11 5.99 -16.38
N LEU A 277 29.85 5.55 -16.41
CA LEU A 277 28.89 5.89 -17.48
C LEU A 277 28.51 7.37 -17.53
N GLU A 278 28.73 8.11 -16.45
CA GLU A 278 28.50 9.55 -16.39
C GLU A 278 29.56 10.36 -17.14
N THR A 279 30.72 9.75 -17.42
CA THR A 279 31.84 10.40 -18.12
C THR A 279 32.15 9.74 -19.46
N HIS A 280 31.68 8.51 -19.68
CA HIS A 280 31.89 7.74 -20.90
C HIS A 280 30.62 7.68 -21.76
N SER A 281 30.79 7.57 -23.08
CA SER A 281 29.70 7.63 -24.06
C SER A 281 29.50 6.32 -24.84
N GLU A 282 30.03 5.20 -24.35
CA GLU A 282 29.85 3.91 -25.00
C GLU A 282 28.37 3.48 -24.99
N GLU A 283 27.87 3.07 -26.16
CA GLU A 283 26.45 2.79 -26.35
C GLU A 283 26.01 1.48 -25.68
N MET A 284 26.81 0.42 -25.75
CA MET A 284 26.43 -0.87 -25.17
C MET A 284 26.27 -0.85 -23.65
N PRO A 285 27.18 -0.25 -22.86
CA PRO A 285 26.96 -0.10 -21.43
C PRO A 285 25.71 0.73 -21.09
N ARG A 286 25.39 1.76 -21.91
CA ARG A 286 24.14 2.52 -21.76
C ARG A 286 22.92 1.69 -22.10
N ASN A 287 22.97 0.84 -23.14
CA ASN A 287 21.90 -0.11 -23.46
C ASN A 287 21.67 -1.10 -22.31
N MET A 288 22.74 -1.65 -21.73
CA MET A 288 22.61 -2.52 -20.55
C MET A 288 21.93 -1.79 -19.38
N LEU A 289 22.28 -0.53 -19.14
CA LEU A 289 21.63 0.28 -18.10
C LEU A 289 20.16 0.60 -18.42
N ARG A 290 19.80 0.85 -19.69
CA ARG A 290 18.40 1.03 -20.12
C ARG A 290 17.59 -0.23 -19.84
N ALA A 291 18.12 -1.40 -20.17
CA ALA A 291 17.49 -2.70 -19.89
C ALA A 291 17.31 -2.95 -18.38
N ALA A 292 18.33 -2.59 -17.58
CA ALA A 292 18.26 -2.68 -16.13
C ALA A 292 17.19 -1.77 -15.52
N GLY A 293 17.12 -0.50 -15.97
CA GLY A 293 16.08 0.44 -15.57
C GLY A 293 14.68 -0.05 -15.94
N GLY A 294 14.53 -0.61 -17.14
CA GLY A 294 13.26 -1.23 -17.56
C GLY A 294 12.86 -2.42 -16.70
N THR A 295 13.81 -3.23 -16.25
CA THR A 295 13.55 -4.34 -15.32
C THR A 295 13.07 -3.83 -13.97
N LEU A 296 13.76 -2.85 -13.38
CA LEU A 296 13.37 -2.23 -12.11
C LEU A 296 11.94 -1.67 -12.18
N VAL A 297 11.61 -0.92 -13.24
CA VAL A 297 10.27 -0.37 -13.45
C VAL A 297 9.23 -1.47 -13.66
N SER A 298 9.55 -2.50 -14.45
CA SER A 298 8.62 -3.60 -14.72
C SER A 298 8.28 -4.39 -13.46
N LEU A 299 9.26 -4.66 -12.59
CA LEU A 299 9.03 -5.33 -11.32
C LEU A 299 8.29 -4.42 -10.32
N GLY A 300 8.64 -3.13 -10.26
CA GLY A 300 7.89 -2.16 -9.46
C GLY A 300 6.43 -2.04 -9.88
N ASN A 301 6.13 -2.14 -11.18
CA ASN A 301 4.76 -2.09 -11.70
C ASN A 301 3.89 -3.25 -11.20
N VAL A 302 4.46 -4.43 -10.92
CA VAL A 302 3.73 -5.54 -10.28
C VAL A 302 3.17 -5.12 -8.92
N LEU A 303 3.88 -4.22 -8.22
CA LEU A 303 3.48 -3.64 -6.95
C LEU A 303 2.68 -2.33 -7.10
N GLY A 304 2.37 -1.90 -8.33
CA GLY A 304 1.74 -0.62 -8.61
C GLY A 304 2.63 0.59 -8.27
N LEU A 305 3.95 0.41 -8.35
CA LEU A 305 4.98 1.44 -8.22
C LEU A 305 5.58 1.74 -9.59
N PHE A 306 6.02 2.98 -9.80
CA PHE A 306 6.64 3.47 -11.05
C PHE A 306 5.72 3.44 -12.28
N GLU A 307 4.40 3.33 -12.08
CA GLU A 307 3.42 3.32 -13.18
C GLU A 307 3.39 4.64 -13.96
N ARG A 308 3.81 5.72 -13.31
CA ARG A 308 3.86 7.06 -13.89
C ARG A 308 5.14 7.73 -13.47
N ARG A 309 5.75 8.47 -14.41
CA ARG A 309 6.77 9.46 -14.07
C ARG A 309 6.17 10.38 -13.01
N PRO A 310 6.84 10.56 -11.85
CA PRO A 310 6.43 11.58 -10.89
C PRO A 310 6.25 12.89 -11.66
N ALA A 311 5.11 13.56 -11.48
CA ALA A 311 4.93 14.88 -12.09
C ALA A 311 6.19 15.67 -11.75
N ALA A 312 6.89 16.18 -12.77
CA ALA A 312 7.96 17.14 -12.54
C ALA A 312 7.31 18.15 -11.61
N LYS A 313 7.81 18.25 -10.37
CA LYS A 313 7.30 19.28 -9.49
C LYS A 313 7.43 20.54 -10.33
N LEU A 314 6.31 21.21 -10.59
CA LEU A 314 6.32 22.60 -10.97
C LEU A 314 6.87 23.33 -9.74
N SER A 315 8.16 23.18 -9.49
CA SER A 315 8.95 24.20 -8.85
C SER A 315 8.99 25.35 -9.84
N GLY A 316 8.86 26.58 -9.34
CA GLY A 316 9.47 27.68 -10.06
C GLY A 316 10.94 27.31 -10.22
N ASP A 317 11.31 26.88 -11.42
CA ASP A 317 12.68 26.64 -11.89
C ASP A 317 13.66 26.20 -10.78
N ASP A 318 13.60 24.93 -10.35
CA ASP A 318 14.57 24.35 -9.40
C ASP A 318 16.03 24.47 -9.88
N SER A 319 16.29 24.80 -11.16
CA SER A 319 17.64 25.16 -11.62
C SER A 319 18.20 26.43 -10.95
N LYS A 320 17.31 27.26 -10.37
CA LYS A 320 17.64 28.46 -9.60
C LYS A 320 17.70 28.19 -8.10
N LEU A 321 17.24 27.04 -7.61
CA LEU A 321 17.30 26.71 -6.19
C LEU A 321 18.76 26.59 -5.71
N PRO A 322 19.68 25.91 -6.43
CA PRO A 322 21.11 25.97 -6.13
C PRO A 322 21.65 27.40 -6.14
N GLN A 323 21.26 28.21 -7.12
CA GLN A 323 21.69 29.62 -7.24
C GLN A 323 21.19 30.48 -6.08
N LEU A 324 19.98 30.22 -5.58
CA LEU A 324 19.39 30.92 -4.43
C LEU A 324 20.09 30.51 -3.13
N VAL A 325 20.42 29.22 -2.97
CA VAL A 325 21.19 28.73 -1.82
C VAL A 325 22.62 29.28 -1.87
N ASP A 326 23.26 29.29 -3.04
CA ASP A 326 24.58 29.91 -3.24
C ASP A 326 24.57 31.40 -2.90
N LEU A 327 23.51 32.14 -3.30
CA LEU A 327 23.33 33.54 -2.94
C LEU A 327 23.17 33.72 -1.43
N LEU A 328 22.42 32.85 -0.74
CA LEU A 328 22.27 32.90 0.72
C LEU A 328 23.60 32.56 1.44
N VAL A 329 24.39 31.64 0.88
CA VAL A 329 25.75 31.33 1.36
C VAL A 329 26.68 32.53 1.17
N GLU A 330 26.59 33.24 0.04
CA GLU A 330 27.33 34.47 -0.23
C GLU A 330 26.94 35.60 0.73
N VAL A 331 25.64 35.83 0.93
CA VAL A 331 25.13 36.81 1.91
C VAL A 331 25.64 36.48 3.32
N ARG A 332 25.61 35.20 3.72
CA ARG A 332 26.18 34.77 5.01
C ARG A 332 27.67 35.10 5.10
N LYS A 333 28.45 34.87 4.04
CA LYS A 333 29.88 35.21 3.99
C LYS A 333 30.08 36.72 4.17
N LEU A 334 29.38 37.54 3.40
CA LEU A 334 29.44 39.00 3.48
C LEU A 334 29.04 39.52 4.88
N SER A 335 28.00 38.95 5.49
CA SER A 335 27.60 39.29 6.86
C SER A 335 28.70 38.99 7.89
N ARG A 336 29.44 37.88 7.72
CA ARG A 336 30.56 37.55 8.62
C ARG A 336 31.76 38.48 8.41
N GLU A 337 32.08 38.84 7.17
CA GLU A 337 33.13 39.81 6.84
C GLU A 337 32.81 41.20 7.42
N ALA A 338 31.54 41.60 7.39
CA ALA A 338 31.03 42.81 8.02
C ALA A 338 30.90 42.72 9.56
N LYS A 339 31.36 41.62 10.19
CA LYS A 339 31.25 41.32 11.63
C LYS A 339 29.81 41.27 12.17
N GLN A 340 28.82 41.03 11.30
CA GLN A 340 27.41 40.83 11.63
C GLN A 340 27.10 39.35 11.88
N TYR A 341 27.71 38.77 12.92
CA TYR A 341 27.65 37.32 13.17
C TYR A 341 26.24 36.79 13.38
N ALA A 342 25.35 37.57 14.03
CA ALA A 342 23.96 37.17 14.28
C ALA A 342 23.16 36.88 13.00
N ILE A 343 23.40 37.65 11.93
CA ILE A 343 22.73 37.44 10.64
C ILE A 343 23.25 36.18 9.95
N GLY A 344 24.58 35.98 9.98
CA GLY A 344 25.19 34.79 9.40
C GLY A 344 24.77 33.49 10.09
N ASP A 345 24.57 33.53 11.42
CA ASP A 345 24.07 32.39 12.18
C ASP A 345 22.58 32.14 11.92
N HIS A 346 21.76 33.20 11.85
CA HIS A 346 20.34 33.08 11.49
C HIS A 346 20.14 32.40 10.13
N ILE A 347 20.92 32.78 9.11
CA ILE A 347 20.85 32.17 7.77
C ILE A 347 21.19 30.67 7.84
N ARG A 348 22.25 30.28 8.56
CA ARG A 348 22.62 28.86 8.73
C ARG A 348 21.51 28.07 9.41
N ASP A 349 20.93 28.63 10.47
CA ASP A 349 19.95 27.92 11.28
C ASP A 349 18.63 27.74 10.53
N GLU A 350 18.18 28.74 9.76
CA GLU A 350 17.01 28.61 8.89
C GLU A 350 17.24 27.63 7.73
N LEU A 351 18.42 27.67 7.09
CA LEU A 351 18.79 26.67 6.07
C LEU A 351 18.78 25.25 6.64
N THR A 352 19.27 25.06 7.87
CA THR A 352 19.27 23.77 8.55
C THR A 352 17.84 23.28 8.84
N LYS A 353 16.93 24.17 9.27
CA LYS A 353 15.50 23.83 9.46
C LYS A 353 14.83 23.40 8.17
N LEU A 354 15.27 23.94 7.04
CA LEU A 354 14.80 23.59 5.69
C LEU A 354 15.48 22.33 5.12
N GLY A 355 16.37 21.68 5.88
CA GLY A 355 17.08 20.46 5.47
C GLY A 355 18.41 20.70 4.77
N VAL A 356 18.85 21.94 4.58
CA VAL A 356 20.13 22.27 3.94
C VAL A 356 21.23 22.32 5.00
N THR A 357 22.22 21.43 4.89
CA THR A 357 23.41 21.42 5.78
C THR A 357 24.56 22.19 5.13
N LEU A 358 25.16 23.12 5.87
CA LEU A 358 26.34 23.88 5.44
C LEU A 358 27.62 23.29 6.05
N GLU A 359 28.67 23.12 5.24
CA GLU A 359 29.99 22.65 5.64
C GLU A 359 31.05 23.68 5.25
N ASP A 360 31.68 24.33 6.24
CA ASP A 360 32.73 25.32 6.01
C ASP A 360 34.10 24.63 5.80
N GLY A 361 34.73 24.85 4.65
CA GLY A 361 36.06 24.32 4.30
C GLY A 361 37.08 25.41 3.97
N LYS A 362 38.34 25.02 3.75
CA LYS A 362 39.42 25.95 3.39
C LYS A 362 39.19 26.68 2.04
N ASP A 363 38.45 26.04 1.13
CA ASP A 363 38.14 26.57 -0.21
C ASP A 363 36.74 27.22 -0.30
N GLY A 364 36.05 27.40 0.84
CA GLY A 364 34.71 27.98 0.92
C GLY A 364 33.68 27.07 1.60
N THR A 365 32.45 27.57 1.69
CA THR A 365 31.31 26.83 2.25
C THR A 365 30.66 25.96 1.18
N ARG A 366 30.53 24.65 1.43
CA ARG A 366 29.76 23.70 0.62
C ARG A 366 28.43 23.41 1.30
N TRP A 367 27.43 22.95 0.54
CA TRP A 367 26.13 22.61 1.09
C TRP A 367 25.55 21.34 0.49
N ARG A 368 24.63 20.70 1.22
CA ARG A 368 23.88 19.51 0.81
C ARG A 368 22.45 19.54 1.35
N ILE A 369 21.52 18.85 0.69
CA ILE A 369 20.09 18.70 1.08
C ILE A 369 19.85 17.29 1.61
#